data_AF-A0A3D3YTG8-F1
#
_entry.id   AF-A0A3D3YTG8-F1
#
_cell.length_a   1.000
_cell.length_b   1.000
_cell.length_c   1.000
_cell.angle_alpha   90.00
_cell.angle_beta   90.00
_cell.angle_gamma   90.00
#
_symmetry.space_group_name_H-M   'P 1'
#
loop_
_entity.id
_entity.type
_entity.pdbx_description
1 polymer ?
#
loop_
_entity_poly.entity_id
_entity_poly.type
_entity_poly.pdbx_seq_one_letter_code
_entity_poly.pdbx_strand_id
1 'polypeptide(L)'
;VMASNTPGVLTETTADTAWALMMAAARRVPEGDRLLRSRQPWIWGPEMMLGQDLHGRTLGIVGFGRIGHALARRAAGFGMKVIYFDVYRPSRELEQELHAEFRELDQLLREADFVSLHTNLTEETRHLINAERLRTM
;
A
#
# COMPACT_ATOMS: atom_id res chain seq x y z
N VAL A 1 -12.17 35.56 1.83
CA VAL A 1 -11.36 34.79 0.85
C VAL A 1 -12.10 33.48 0.59
N MET A 2 -12.27 33.07 -0.67
CA MET A 2 -12.95 31.82 -1.05
C MET A 2 -11.90 30.77 -1.45
N ALA A 3 -12.10 29.51 -1.04
CA ALA A 3 -11.23 28.38 -1.37
C ALA A 3 -12.04 27.25 -2.00
N SER A 4 -11.42 26.47 -2.89
CA SER A 4 -12.01 25.30 -3.55
C SER A 4 -10.98 24.17 -3.73
N ASN A 5 -11.47 22.96 -4.00
CA ASN A 5 -10.65 21.79 -4.33
C ASN A 5 -11.35 20.90 -5.38
N THR A 6 -10.67 19.85 -5.85
CA THR A 6 -11.15 18.90 -6.88
C THR A 6 -11.36 17.50 -6.29
N PRO A 7 -12.39 17.31 -5.43
CA PRO A 7 -12.58 16.04 -4.76
C PRO A 7 -12.90 14.94 -5.77
N GLY A 8 -12.05 13.91 -5.81
CA GLY A 8 -12.36 12.62 -6.42
C GLY A 8 -11.73 12.39 -7.79
N VAL A 9 -11.31 13.46 -8.48
CA VAL A 9 -10.77 13.42 -9.85
C VAL A 9 -9.54 12.50 -9.97
N LEU A 10 -8.72 12.40 -8.92
CA LEU A 10 -7.45 11.68 -8.94
C LEU A 10 -7.49 10.33 -8.20
N THR A 11 -8.67 9.85 -7.78
CA THR A 11 -8.79 8.68 -6.91
C THR A 11 -8.14 7.44 -7.52
N GLU A 12 -8.57 7.06 -8.72
CA GLU A 12 -8.07 5.85 -9.39
C GLU A 12 -6.61 6.00 -9.79
N THR A 13 -6.22 7.13 -10.40
CA THR A 13 -4.84 7.38 -10.82
C THR A 13 -3.85 7.32 -9.65
N THR A 14 -4.25 7.82 -8.48
CA THR A 14 -3.40 7.75 -7.28
C THR A 14 -3.30 6.32 -6.75
N ALA A 15 -4.39 5.56 -6.77
CA ALA A 15 -4.38 4.14 -6.40
C ALA A 15 -3.52 3.30 -7.36
N ASP A 16 -3.59 3.57 -8.66
CA ASP A 16 -2.72 2.92 -9.67
C ASP A 16 -1.24 3.20 -9.41
N THR A 17 -0.91 4.46 -9.08
CA THR A 17 0.46 4.85 -8.80
C THR A 17 0.98 4.16 -7.53
N ALA A 18 0.18 4.12 -6.47
CA ALA A 18 0.52 3.40 -5.23
C ALA A 18 0.73 1.90 -5.49
N TRP A 19 -0.16 1.28 -6.29
CA TRP A 19 -0.04 -0.13 -6.67
C TRP A 19 1.23 -0.40 -7.48
N ALA A 20 1.55 0.46 -8.46
CA ALA A 20 2.75 0.37 -9.26
C ALA A 20 4.02 0.45 -8.42
N LEU A 21 4.08 1.39 -7.46
CA LEU A 21 5.21 1.55 -6.54
C LEU A 21 5.38 0.32 -5.65
N MET A 22 4.29 -0.22 -5.12
CA MET A 22 4.31 -1.42 -4.29
C MET A 22 4.83 -2.63 -5.08
N MET A 23 4.34 -2.85 -6.31
CA MET A 23 4.85 -3.92 -7.18
C MET A 23 6.32 -3.73 -7.55
N ALA A 24 6.72 -2.49 -7.88
CA ALA A 24 8.10 -2.19 -8.23
C ALA A 24 9.06 -2.47 -7.06
N ALA A 25 8.67 -2.11 -5.84
CA ALA A 25 9.44 -2.39 -4.63
C ALA A 25 9.52 -3.90 -4.35
N ALA A 26 8.37 -4.60 -4.38
CA ALA A 26 8.30 -6.04 -4.12
C ALA A 26 9.15 -6.85 -5.13
N ARG A 27 9.11 -6.47 -6.41
CA ARG A 27 9.76 -7.19 -7.51
C ARG A 27 11.12 -6.60 -7.92
N ARG A 28 11.62 -5.63 -7.15
CA ARG A 28 12.95 -5.01 -7.34
C ARG A 28 13.17 -4.50 -8.77
N VAL A 29 12.12 -3.93 -9.36
CA VAL A 29 12.12 -3.47 -10.75
C VAL A 29 13.18 -2.39 -10.99
N PRO A 30 13.34 -1.37 -10.12
CA PRO A 30 14.37 -0.34 -10.31
C PRO A 30 15.79 -0.90 -10.24
N GLU A 31 16.05 -1.87 -9.37
CA GLU A 31 17.35 -2.55 -9.28
C GLU A 31 17.65 -3.31 -10.57
N GLY A 32 16.65 -3.99 -11.14
CA GLY A 32 16.78 -4.76 -12.37
C GLY A 32 17.08 -3.84 -13.56
N ASP A 33 16.36 -2.73 -13.68
CA ASP A 33 16.63 -1.71 -14.71
C ASP A 33 18.06 -1.15 -14.59
N ARG A 34 18.52 -0.81 -13.37
CA ARG A 34 19.90 -0.34 -13.15
C ARG A 34 20.94 -1.39 -13.55
N LEU A 35 20.72 -2.66 -13.19
CA LEU A 35 21.63 -3.75 -13.56
C LEU A 35 21.76 -3.85 -15.08
N LEU A 36 20.65 -3.86 -15.82
CA LEU A 36 20.68 -3.94 -17.28
C LEU A 36 21.36 -2.73 -17.91
N ARG A 37 21.09 -1.52 -17.41
CA ARG A 37 21.73 -0.29 -17.89
C ARG A 37 23.23 -0.22 -17.60
N SER A 38 23.71 -0.91 -16.57
CA SER A 38 25.13 -0.92 -16.20
C SER A 38 26.02 -1.56 -17.27
N ARG A 39 25.45 -2.40 -18.16
CA ARG A 39 26.17 -3.19 -19.17
C ARG A 39 27.27 -4.10 -18.61
N GLN A 40 27.30 -4.32 -17.29
CA GLN A 40 28.20 -5.29 -16.69
C GLN A 40 27.73 -6.71 -17.03
N PRO A 41 28.64 -7.67 -17.24
CA PRO A 41 28.27 -9.06 -17.41
C PRO A 41 27.47 -9.57 -16.20
N TRP A 42 26.37 -10.25 -16.44
CA TRP A 42 25.55 -10.89 -15.40
C TRP A 42 25.12 -12.27 -15.87
N ILE A 43 24.83 -13.16 -14.91
CA ILE A 43 24.31 -14.49 -15.16
C ILE A 43 23.07 -14.69 -14.30
N TRP A 44 22.03 -15.29 -14.88
CA TRP A 44 20.86 -15.69 -14.12
C TRP A 44 21.26 -16.74 -13.06
N GLY A 45 20.69 -16.63 -11.87
CA GLY A 45 20.80 -17.63 -10.82
C GLY A 45 19.53 -17.69 -9.99
N PRO A 46 19.26 -18.81 -9.29
CA PRO A 46 18.03 -18.99 -8.50
C PRO A 46 17.81 -17.92 -7.44
N GLU A 47 18.89 -17.37 -6.88
CA GLU A 47 18.85 -16.33 -5.85
C GLU A 47 18.99 -14.91 -6.40
N MET A 48 19.25 -14.79 -7.71
CA MET A 48 19.47 -13.50 -8.33
C MET A 48 18.18 -12.69 -8.33
N MET A 49 18.22 -11.51 -7.72
CA MET A 49 17.10 -10.56 -7.71
C MET A 49 15.80 -11.13 -7.12
N LEU A 50 15.91 -12.07 -6.17
CA LEU A 50 14.75 -12.51 -5.39
C LEU A 50 14.08 -11.30 -4.73
N GLY A 51 12.78 -11.20 -4.98
CA GLY A 51 11.89 -10.20 -4.41
C GLY A 51 10.87 -10.87 -3.50
N GLN A 52 9.76 -10.18 -3.27
CA GLN A 52 8.62 -10.69 -2.53
C GLN A 52 7.42 -10.82 -3.45
N ASP A 53 6.66 -11.90 -3.26
CA ASP A 53 5.36 -12.05 -3.93
C ASP A 53 4.31 -11.21 -3.22
N LEU A 54 3.48 -10.52 -3.99
CA LEU A 54 2.28 -9.88 -3.45
C LEU A 54 1.15 -10.87 -3.27
N HIS A 55 1.07 -11.89 -4.14
CA HIS A 55 -0.04 -12.83 -4.14
C HIS A 55 -0.14 -13.59 -2.80
N GLY A 56 -1.35 -13.65 -2.24
CA GLY A 56 -1.62 -14.32 -0.98
C GLY A 56 -1.07 -13.61 0.27
N ARG A 57 -0.49 -12.40 0.13
CA ARG A 57 0.01 -11.60 1.24
C ARG A 57 -1.04 -10.69 1.83
N THR A 58 -0.75 -10.16 3.02
CA THR A 58 -1.60 -9.21 3.73
C THR A 58 -1.20 -7.77 3.38
N LEU A 59 -2.13 -7.02 2.81
CA LEU A 59 -2.02 -5.58 2.59
C LEU A 59 -2.70 -4.82 3.74
N GLY A 60 -1.91 -4.04 4.47
CA GLY A 60 -2.37 -3.06 5.44
C GLY A 60 -2.58 -1.68 4.80
N ILE A 61 -3.81 -1.18 4.84
CA ILE A 61 -4.17 0.15 4.32
C ILE A 61 -4.41 1.11 5.49
N VAL A 62 -3.58 2.14 5.62
CA VAL A 62 -3.73 3.19 6.63
C VAL A 62 -4.35 4.42 5.98
N GLY A 63 -5.58 4.76 6.35
CA GLY A 63 -6.44 5.70 5.62
C GLY A 63 -7.30 4.95 4.61
N PHE A 64 -8.54 4.67 4.98
CA PHE A 64 -9.50 3.89 4.21
C PHE A 64 -10.60 4.78 3.63
N GLY A 65 -10.15 5.89 3.02
CA GLY A 65 -10.99 6.75 2.19
C GLY A 65 -11.05 6.27 0.74
N ARG A 66 -11.48 7.15 -0.16
CA ARG A 66 -11.67 6.84 -1.60
C ARG A 66 -10.48 6.15 -2.26
N ILE A 67 -9.25 6.61 -1.98
CA ILE A 67 -8.03 6.02 -2.56
C ILE A 67 -7.74 4.66 -1.92
N GLY A 68 -7.90 4.53 -0.60
CA GLY A 68 -7.76 3.25 0.10
C GLY A 68 -8.73 2.18 -0.43
N HIS A 69 -9.99 2.56 -0.67
CA HIS A 69 -10.97 1.67 -1.31
C HIS A 69 -10.53 1.25 -2.72
N ALA A 70 -10.04 2.20 -3.53
CA ALA A 70 -9.55 1.91 -4.87
C ALA A 70 -8.32 0.98 -4.85
N LEU A 71 -7.44 1.13 -3.86
CA LEU A 71 -6.32 0.21 -3.66
C LEU A 71 -6.78 -1.18 -3.25
N ALA A 72 -7.75 -1.28 -2.32
CA ALA A 72 -8.32 -2.55 -1.88
C ALA A 72 -8.92 -3.36 -3.04
N ARG A 73 -9.62 -2.70 -3.98
CA ARG A 73 -10.12 -3.36 -5.20
C ARG A 73 -9.02 -4.01 -6.04
N ARG A 74 -7.85 -3.38 -6.13
CA ARG A 74 -6.69 -3.93 -6.86
C ARG A 74 -6.10 -5.13 -6.11
N ALA A 75 -6.08 -5.08 -4.78
CA ALA A 75 -5.63 -6.16 -3.92
C ALA A 75 -6.41 -7.46 -4.10
N ALA A 76 -7.74 -7.36 -4.32
CA ALA A 76 -8.57 -8.51 -4.64
C ALA A 76 -8.10 -9.24 -5.91
N GLY A 77 -7.68 -8.50 -6.95
CA GLY A 77 -7.13 -9.08 -8.19
C GLY A 77 -5.82 -9.85 -8.01
N PHE A 78 -5.10 -9.61 -6.90
CA PHE A 78 -3.87 -10.32 -6.55
C PHE A 78 -4.08 -11.37 -5.46
N GLY A 79 -5.33 -11.62 -5.03
CA GLY A 79 -5.62 -12.58 -3.96
C GLY A 79 -4.99 -12.18 -2.63
N MET A 80 -4.80 -10.89 -2.38
CA MET A 80 -4.26 -10.40 -1.12
C MET A 80 -5.36 -10.35 -0.05
N LYS A 81 -4.98 -10.58 1.20
CA LYS A 81 -5.83 -10.24 2.36
C LYS A 81 -5.74 -8.73 2.60
N VAL A 82 -6.87 -8.05 2.74
CA VAL A 82 -6.89 -6.61 3.04
C VAL A 82 -7.27 -6.39 4.50
N ILE A 83 -6.39 -5.71 5.25
CA ILE A 83 -6.69 -5.14 6.55
C ILE A 83 -6.54 -3.63 6.49
N TYR A 84 -7.33 -2.89 7.27
CA TYR A 84 -7.29 -1.43 7.22
C TYR A 84 -7.40 -0.77 8.59
N PHE A 85 -6.89 0.45 8.68
CA PHE A 85 -7.11 1.37 9.78
C PHE A 85 -7.57 2.73 9.23
N ASP A 86 -8.65 3.26 9.79
CA ASP A 86 -9.06 4.65 9.61
C ASP A 86 -9.77 5.12 10.90
N VAL A 87 -9.70 6.41 11.19
CA VAL A 87 -10.45 7.04 12.29
C VAL A 87 -11.96 7.06 12.01
N TYR A 88 -12.35 7.01 10.73
CA TYR A 88 -13.74 6.85 10.29
C TYR A 88 -13.92 5.47 9.67
N ARG A 89 -14.67 4.60 10.34
CA ARG A 89 -15.01 3.28 9.78
C ARG A 89 -16.11 3.41 8.72
N PRO A 90 -15.93 2.83 7.52
CA PRO A 90 -17.00 2.72 6.53
C PRO A 90 -18.15 1.84 7.01
N SER A 91 -19.21 1.75 6.20
CA SER A 91 -20.31 0.84 6.47
C SER A 91 -19.88 -0.62 6.34
N ARG A 92 -20.57 -1.53 7.04
CA ARG A 92 -20.26 -2.97 7.00
C ARG A 92 -20.44 -3.55 5.61
N GLU A 93 -21.38 -3.02 4.82
CA GLU A 93 -21.62 -3.44 3.45
C GLU A 93 -20.39 -3.16 2.58
N LEU A 94 -19.75 -2.01 2.76
CA LEU A 94 -18.54 -1.66 2.03
C LEU A 94 -17.33 -2.51 2.47
N GLU A 95 -17.20 -2.80 3.76
CA GLU A 95 -16.18 -3.74 4.26
C GLU A 95 -16.33 -5.12 3.62
N GLN A 96 -17.57 -5.61 3.50
CA GLN A 96 -17.89 -6.89 2.86
C GLN A 96 -17.60 -6.86 1.35
N GLU A 97 -18.01 -5.80 0.65
CA GLU A 97 -17.75 -5.63 -0.79
C GLU A 97 -16.25 -5.64 -1.11
N LEU A 98 -15.45 -4.99 -0.27
CA LEU A 98 -14.00 -4.87 -0.47
C LEU A 98 -13.20 -6.00 0.19
N HIS A 99 -13.85 -6.94 0.87
CA HIS A 99 -13.21 -7.97 1.69
C HIS A 99 -12.14 -7.40 2.64
N ALA A 100 -12.43 -6.24 3.24
CA ALA A 100 -11.49 -5.50 4.06
C ALA A 100 -11.84 -5.63 5.55
N GLU A 101 -10.85 -5.98 6.37
CA GLU A 101 -11.04 -6.14 7.82
C GLU A 101 -10.41 -4.99 8.60
N PHE A 102 -11.16 -4.37 9.51
CA PHE A 102 -10.61 -3.36 10.40
C PHE A 102 -9.56 -3.94 11.36
N ARG A 103 -8.49 -3.17 11.62
CA ARG A 103 -7.51 -3.37 12.69
C ARG A 103 -7.16 -2.02 13.31
N GLU A 104 -6.82 -2.02 14.59
CA GLU A 104 -6.14 -0.87 15.20
C GLU A 104 -4.76 -0.68 14.55
N LEU A 105 -4.27 0.56 14.46
CA LEU A 105 -3.07 0.89 13.69
C LEU A 105 -1.86 0.02 14.04
N ASP A 106 -1.53 -0.10 15.33
CA ASP A 106 -0.35 -0.86 15.75
C ASP A 106 -0.51 -2.37 15.50
N GLN A 107 -1.74 -2.89 15.49
CA GLN A 107 -2.01 -4.27 15.12
C GLN A 107 -1.86 -4.47 13.60
N LEU A 108 -2.37 -3.54 12.80
CA LEU A 108 -2.21 -3.55 11.34
C LEU A 108 -0.73 -3.60 10.94
N LEU A 109 0.10 -2.77 11.57
CA LEU A 109 1.53 -2.71 11.26
C LEU A 109 2.28 -4.01 11.58
N ARG A 110 1.82 -4.79 12.56
CA ARG A 110 2.41 -6.10 12.90
C ARG A 110 1.90 -7.24 12.02
N GLU A 111 0.69 -7.14 11.48
CA GLU A 111 0.06 -8.21 10.68
C GLU A 111 0.31 -8.09 9.17
N ALA A 112 0.59 -6.88 8.67
CA ALA A 112 0.71 -6.61 7.25
C ALA A 112 2.09 -6.96 6.69
N ASP A 113 2.13 -7.68 5.57
CA ASP A 113 3.36 -7.86 4.78
C ASP A 113 3.70 -6.58 3.98
N PHE A 114 2.66 -5.84 3.57
CA PHE A 114 2.78 -4.57 2.84
C PHE A 114 1.91 -3.52 3.50
N VAL A 115 2.43 -2.30 3.70
CA VAL A 115 1.66 -1.18 4.25
C VAL A 115 1.61 -0.03 3.25
N SER A 116 0.40 0.48 2.96
CA SER A 116 0.19 1.66 2.11
C SER A 116 -0.55 2.75 2.87
N LEU A 117 -0.03 3.98 2.80
CA LEU A 117 -0.53 5.15 3.51
C LEU A 117 -1.37 6.03 2.57
N HIS A 118 -2.61 6.33 2.97
CA HIS A 118 -3.57 7.16 2.24
C HIS A 118 -4.30 8.14 3.17
N THR A 119 -3.62 8.59 4.23
CA THR A 119 -4.15 9.55 5.20
C THR A 119 -3.93 10.99 4.75
N ASN A 120 -4.83 11.89 5.16
CA ASN A 120 -4.57 13.33 5.09
C ASN A 120 -3.42 13.71 6.03
N LEU A 121 -2.67 14.77 5.71
CA LEU A 121 -1.69 15.35 6.63
C LEU A 121 -2.40 16.33 7.59
N THR A 122 -2.39 15.99 8.87
CA THR A 122 -2.87 16.81 9.99
C THR A 122 -1.81 16.83 11.10
N GLU A 123 -2.09 17.45 12.25
CA GLU A 123 -1.19 17.36 13.40
C GLU A 123 -1.13 15.93 13.96
N GLU A 124 -2.27 15.25 13.98
CA GLU A 124 -2.42 13.88 14.51
C GLU A 124 -1.78 12.82 13.60
N THR A 125 -1.75 13.05 12.28
CA THR A 125 -1.13 12.12 11.31
C THR A 125 0.33 12.46 10.99
N ARG A 126 0.83 13.60 11.49
CA ARG A 126 2.26 13.93 11.37
C ARG A 126 3.07 12.92 12.17
N HIS A 127 4.04 12.30 11.50
CA HIS A 127 4.87 11.23 12.07
C HIS A 127 4.03 10.02 12.54
N LEU A 128 2.87 9.78 11.92
CA LEU A 128 2.04 8.61 12.21
C LEU A 128 2.86 7.31 12.12
N ILE A 129 3.72 7.19 11.12
CA ILE A 129 4.69 6.10 10.99
C ILE A 129 6.06 6.62 11.44
N ASN A 130 6.28 6.58 12.75
CA ASN A 130 7.53 7.00 13.39
C ASN A 130 8.53 5.83 13.46
N ALA A 131 9.73 6.11 13.98
CA ALA A 131 10.79 5.11 14.14
C ALA A 131 10.40 3.96 15.08
N GLU A 132 9.52 4.18 16.06
CA GLU A 132 9.07 3.12 16.97
C GLU A 132 8.15 2.14 16.24
N ARG A 133 7.15 2.65 15.52
CA ARG A 133 6.24 1.85 14.70
C ARG A 133 6.94 1.10 13.57
N LEU A 134 7.92 1.73 12.91
CA LEU A 134 8.74 1.07 11.89
C LEU A 134 9.51 -0.14 12.44
N ARG A 135 9.87 -0.16 13.74
CA ARG A 135 10.55 -1.30 14.36
C ARG A 135 9.60 -2.44 14.73
N THR A 136 8.29 -2.22 14.69
CA THR A 136 7.30 -3.26 14.98
C THR A 136 6.80 -3.99 13.73
N MET A 137 7.21 -3.52 12.56
CA MET A 137 6.87 -4.09 11.25
C MET A 137 7.83 -5.21 10.87
#